data_AF-A0A522RYY4-F1
#
_entry.id   AF-A0A522RYY4-F1
#
_cell.length_a   1.000
_cell.length_b   1.000
_cell.length_c   1.000
_cell.angle_alpha   90.00
_cell.angle_beta   90.00
_cell.angle_gamma   90.00
#
_symmetry.space_group_name_H-M   'P 1'
#
loop_
_entity.id
_entity.type
_entity.pdbx_description
1 polymer ?
#
loop_
_entity_poly.entity_id
_entity_poly.type
_entity_poly.pdbx_seq_one_letter_code
_entity_poly.pdbx_strand_id
1 'polypeptide(L)'
;MAMADIYTQPLSFERLQQFKMLAALGADSVAILARIESLDVANFNEAEVRANIIDPMVHVLGYDKGTDFSVDLERYLKVLEKDLKPDYKLNLWKADFWIIEAKKPRFGKADFAYKDLSQALEYAAHPQINAALVVLCDGIKIEVFDREVDLTGPILHIDREHLRRDFDKLRHLLEPWQVWFFQKRRILRSLDKVFDREFNMQRVEEFKALVEARLKGKRQIILENFRRNMKPDTAEVSEMLLSAPMEDLVEVHLFLNHPVPALKAMTTALVKHSEGRSFRTLFRIFPDQPRDANDLFYGQALRYLFDLAETRETVEWSPAWLTPGQQSNGKVEFIAQRLLRLCVTHFAADEARKTILLAAAAFRRVIKVLLMSNDAQWRQAQVLHFLDRYQTPELAWRQAVASPAGQMLGMLESGTLGATYRFVAACRGEHGEFKTESAKLQLKAIWQFERGVLSAIDNYPKLREERGLGEMHPTESVCVNYDFLGHFALCVVSSIPTWKEYVQQKHQGELRTLAALGSWSARELLGLATAAPYPPLHDEEVATRFFFGDIATMRALRSGYAGRPADAGAVADPT
;
A
#
# COMPACT_ATOMS: atom_id res chain seq x y z
N MET A 1 8.92 28.45 24.69
CA MET A 1 9.24 28.49 23.24
C MET A 1 7.91 28.41 22.53
N ALA A 2 7.42 29.51 21.93
CA ALA A 2 6.17 29.48 21.17
C ALA A 2 6.26 28.36 20.13
N MET A 3 5.25 27.49 20.01
CA MET A 3 5.21 26.54 18.91
C MET A 3 5.28 27.36 17.62
N ALA A 4 6.45 27.32 16.95
CA ALA A 4 6.58 27.86 15.62
C ALA A 4 5.45 27.26 14.80
N ASP A 5 4.74 28.11 14.05
CA ASP A 5 3.62 27.69 13.24
C ASP A 5 4.06 26.47 12.42
N ILE A 6 3.51 25.30 12.78
CA ILE A 6 3.94 24.01 12.25
C ILE A 6 3.76 23.96 10.73
N TYR A 7 2.93 24.83 10.15
CA TYR A 7 2.70 24.99 8.71
C TYR A 7 3.75 25.84 7.99
N THR A 8 4.52 26.66 8.71
CA THR A 8 5.52 27.57 8.10
C THR A 8 6.91 26.96 7.98
N GLN A 9 7.15 25.86 8.69
CA GLN A 9 8.43 25.17 8.66
C GLN A 9 8.41 24.00 7.65
N PRO A 10 9.54 23.74 6.96
CA PRO A 10 9.64 22.60 6.06
C PRO A 10 9.28 21.29 6.77
N LEU A 11 8.58 20.39 6.05
CA LEU A 11 8.33 19.03 6.52
C LEU A 11 9.67 18.31 6.69
N SER A 12 10.00 17.92 7.93
CA SER A 12 11.13 17.05 8.24
C SER A 12 10.68 15.59 8.39
N PHE A 13 11.61 14.64 8.31
CA PHE A 13 11.31 13.23 8.55
C PHE A 13 10.72 12.97 9.94
N GLU A 14 11.27 13.62 10.96
CA GLU A 14 10.76 13.54 12.32
C GLU A 14 9.32 14.06 12.40
N ARG A 15 9.00 15.15 11.70
CA ARG A 15 7.64 15.68 11.63
C ARG A 15 6.66 14.69 10.99
N LEU A 16 7.04 14.01 9.91
CA LEU A 16 6.17 13.01 9.26
C LEU A 16 5.83 11.83 10.18
N GLN A 17 6.71 11.48 11.12
CA GLN A 17 6.47 10.40 12.09
C GLN A 17 5.68 10.86 13.31
N GLN A 18 5.67 12.17 13.57
CA GLN A 18 5.10 12.77 14.76
C GLN A 18 3.78 13.48 14.48
N PHE A 19 3.26 13.53 13.27
CA PHE A 19 2.00 14.22 12.96
C PHE A 19 1.17 13.42 11.97
N LYS A 20 -0.09 13.83 11.82
CA LYS A 20 -0.97 13.39 10.74
C LYS A 20 -1.40 14.52 9.85
N MET A 21 -1.66 14.20 8.59
CA MET A 21 -2.37 15.10 7.69
C MET A 21 -3.82 15.20 8.17
N LEU A 22 -4.36 16.40 8.25
CA LEU A 22 -5.79 16.57 8.48
C LEU A 22 -6.56 16.22 7.21
N ALA A 23 -7.61 15.43 7.35
CA ALA A 23 -8.61 15.29 6.30
C ALA A 23 -9.33 16.64 6.09
N ALA A 24 -9.76 16.90 4.86
CA ALA A 24 -10.65 18.05 4.60
C ALA A 24 -11.95 17.91 5.39
N LEU A 25 -12.48 19.02 5.90
CA LEU A 25 -13.77 19.03 6.59
C LEU A 25 -14.90 18.73 5.60
N GLY A 26 -15.82 17.84 5.98
CA GLY A 26 -17.04 17.58 5.22
C GLY A 26 -18.01 18.76 5.26
N ALA A 27 -18.96 18.79 4.33
CA ALA A 27 -19.96 19.87 4.24
C ALA A 27 -20.76 20.04 5.54
N ASP A 28 -21.13 18.93 6.20
CA ASP A 28 -21.87 18.95 7.47
C ASP A 28 -21.04 19.56 8.60
N SER A 29 -19.75 19.20 8.70
CA SER A 29 -18.82 19.79 9.65
C SER A 29 -18.68 21.29 9.45
N VAL A 30 -18.54 21.74 8.20
CA VAL A 30 -18.47 23.17 7.86
C VAL A 30 -19.77 23.90 8.24
N ALA A 31 -20.93 23.28 8.02
CA ALA A 31 -22.23 23.83 8.40
C ALA A 31 -22.39 23.95 9.93
N ILE A 32 -21.93 22.94 10.69
CA ILE A 32 -21.92 22.99 12.16
C ILE A 32 -21.06 24.16 12.65
N LEU A 33 -19.85 24.33 12.12
CA LEU A 33 -18.97 25.41 12.51
C LEU A 33 -19.56 26.79 12.14
N ALA A 34 -20.20 26.91 10.98
CA ALA A 34 -20.91 28.13 10.57
C ALA A 34 -22.08 28.46 11.51
N ARG A 35 -22.81 27.44 11.97
CA ARG A 35 -23.87 27.62 12.96
C ARG A 35 -23.30 28.20 14.25
N ILE A 36 -22.20 27.64 14.76
CA ILE A 36 -21.53 28.13 15.98
C ILE A 36 -21.11 29.61 15.83
N GLU A 37 -20.52 30.00 14.69
CA GLU A 37 -20.15 31.39 14.37
C GLU A 37 -21.35 32.36 14.36
N SER A 38 -22.56 31.87 14.08
CA SER A 38 -23.77 32.69 14.01
C SER A 38 -24.53 32.85 15.32
N LEU A 39 -24.17 32.10 16.38
CA LEU A 39 -24.89 32.13 17.66
C LEU A 39 -24.76 33.48 18.36
N ASP A 40 -25.89 33.99 18.88
CA ASP A 40 -25.87 35.05 19.90
C ASP A 40 -25.70 34.42 21.28
N VAL A 41 -24.52 34.60 21.85
CA VAL A 41 -24.14 33.99 23.13
C VAL A 41 -24.33 34.93 24.32
N ALA A 42 -24.93 36.13 24.13
CA ALA A 42 -25.02 37.16 25.16
C ALA A 42 -25.61 36.67 26.49
N ASN A 43 -26.61 35.79 26.41
CA ASN A 43 -27.35 35.28 27.57
C ASN A 43 -27.05 33.82 27.91
N PHE A 44 -26.03 33.22 27.29
CA PHE A 44 -25.72 31.81 27.52
C PHE A 44 -25.22 31.58 28.95
N ASN A 45 -25.69 30.51 29.58
CA ASN A 45 -25.07 29.93 30.76
C ASN A 45 -24.04 28.84 30.36
N GLU A 46 -23.33 28.28 31.35
CA GLU A 46 -22.32 27.24 31.10
C GLU A 46 -22.89 26.00 30.41
N ALA A 47 -24.11 25.56 30.76
CA ALA A 47 -24.75 24.42 30.12
C ALA A 47 -25.13 24.70 28.66
N GLU A 48 -25.50 25.94 28.34
CA GLU A 48 -25.80 26.35 26.97
C GLU A 48 -24.53 26.45 26.11
N VAL A 49 -23.42 26.94 26.68
CA VAL A 49 -22.09 26.89 26.02
C VAL A 49 -21.70 25.44 25.74
N ARG A 50 -21.90 24.53 26.70
CA ARG A 50 -21.65 23.10 26.52
C ARG A 50 -22.45 22.52 25.36
N ALA A 51 -23.77 22.63 25.41
CA ALA A 51 -24.67 21.98 24.46
C ALA A 51 -24.61 22.57 23.04
N ASN A 52 -24.44 23.89 22.91
CA ASN A 52 -24.58 24.56 21.61
C ASN A 52 -23.23 24.82 20.92
N ILE A 53 -22.13 24.83 21.67
CA ILE A 53 -20.79 25.16 21.15
C ILE A 53 -19.83 24.00 21.34
N ILE A 54 -19.63 23.53 22.57
CA ILE A 54 -18.62 22.50 22.86
C ILE A 54 -19.03 21.14 22.27
N ASP A 55 -20.25 20.66 22.51
CA ASP A 55 -20.68 19.35 22.01
C ASP A 55 -20.58 19.25 20.47
N PRO A 56 -21.11 20.21 19.68
CA PRO A 56 -20.98 20.13 18.23
C PRO A 56 -19.53 20.30 17.76
N MET A 57 -18.72 21.11 18.45
CA MET A 57 -17.30 21.27 18.15
C MET A 57 -16.52 19.97 18.37
N VAL A 58 -16.74 19.31 19.50
CA VAL A 58 -16.12 18.02 19.87
C VAL A 58 -16.54 16.92 18.89
N HIS A 59 -17.78 16.93 18.44
CA HIS A 59 -18.24 16.06 17.37
C HIS A 59 -17.49 16.30 16.06
N VAL A 60 -17.29 17.56 15.65
CA VAL A 60 -16.52 17.91 14.45
C VAL A 60 -15.03 17.55 14.60
N LEU A 61 -14.47 17.58 15.82
CA LEU A 61 -13.11 17.09 16.11
C LEU A 61 -12.98 15.56 15.95
N GLY A 62 -14.08 14.82 15.79
CA GLY A 62 -14.08 13.37 15.58
C GLY A 62 -14.25 12.55 16.86
N TYR A 63 -14.79 13.14 17.93
CA TYR A 63 -15.14 12.42 19.16
C TYR A 63 -16.63 12.14 19.23
N ASP A 64 -17.00 10.91 19.58
CA ASP A 64 -18.40 10.53 19.77
C ASP A 64 -18.56 9.39 20.78
N LYS A 65 -19.67 9.38 21.51
CA LYS A 65 -19.94 8.43 22.59
C LYS A 65 -20.03 7.01 22.05
N GLY A 66 -19.31 6.08 22.68
CA GLY A 66 -19.31 4.67 22.29
C GLY A 66 -18.41 4.32 21.10
N THR A 67 -17.62 5.28 20.61
CA THR A 67 -16.57 5.03 19.61
C THR A 67 -15.21 4.78 20.28
N ASP A 68 -14.19 4.42 19.49
CA ASP A 68 -12.80 4.32 19.96
C ASP A 68 -12.23 5.67 20.49
N PHE A 69 -12.86 6.78 20.09
CA PHE A 69 -12.56 8.15 20.49
C PHE A 69 -13.76 8.73 21.23
N SER A 70 -13.99 8.24 22.45
CA SER A 70 -15.19 8.57 23.20
C SER A 70 -15.06 9.84 24.05
N VAL A 71 -16.21 10.46 24.29
CA VAL A 71 -16.40 11.48 25.31
C VAL A 71 -17.00 10.81 26.55
N ASP A 72 -16.30 10.82 27.67
CA ASP A 72 -16.86 10.41 28.95
C ASP A 72 -17.27 11.66 29.73
N LEU A 73 -18.58 11.74 29.99
CA LEU A 73 -19.16 12.76 30.85
C LEU A 73 -19.22 12.21 32.29
N GLU A 74 -18.87 13.06 33.27
CA GLU A 74 -19.27 12.91 34.68
C GLU A 74 -18.69 11.74 35.51
N ARG A 75 -17.44 11.33 35.29
CA ARG A 75 -16.78 10.34 36.18
C ARG A 75 -16.09 11.00 37.37
N TYR A 76 -16.61 10.77 38.58
CA TYR A 76 -16.08 11.31 39.85
C TYR A 76 -14.59 10.99 40.04
N LEU A 77 -13.80 12.03 40.32
CA LEU A 77 -12.41 11.90 40.75
C LEU A 77 -12.32 12.24 42.23
N LYS A 78 -11.62 11.41 43.00
CA LYS A 78 -11.42 11.67 44.42
C LYS A 78 -10.07 12.32 44.66
N VAL A 79 -10.10 13.51 45.25
CA VAL A 79 -8.93 14.13 45.87
C VAL A 79 -9.21 14.23 47.36
N LEU A 80 -8.62 13.31 48.13
CA LEU A 80 -8.95 13.12 49.55
C LEU A 80 -10.46 12.90 49.72
N GLU A 81 -11.15 13.76 50.47
CA GLU A 81 -12.60 13.71 50.73
C GLU A 81 -13.43 14.51 49.73
N LYS A 82 -12.80 15.18 48.76
CA LYS A 82 -13.49 16.01 47.78
C LYS A 82 -13.67 15.26 46.46
N ASP A 83 -14.90 15.31 45.97
CA ASP A 83 -15.25 14.86 44.63
C ASP A 83 -15.03 15.99 43.62
N LEU A 84 -14.21 15.71 42.61
CA LEU A 84 -13.93 16.59 41.47
C LEU A 84 -14.64 16.05 40.22
N LYS A 85 -15.25 16.95 39.45
CA LYS A 85 -16.02 16.64 38.25
C LYS A 85 -15.65 17.61 37.12
N PRO A 86 -14.76 17.21 36.18
CA PRO A 86 -14.55 18.00 34.97
C PRO A 86 -15.75 17.87 34.03
N ASP A 87 -16.01 18.92 33.25
CA ASP A 87 -17.13 18.96 32.31
C ASP A 87 -17.02 17.91 31.20
N TYR A 88 -15.81 17.70 30.65
CA TYR A 88 -15.56 16.68 29.63
C TYR A 88 -14.22 15.98 29.86
N LYS A 89 -14.23 14.66 29.68
CA LYS A 89 -13.02 13.85 29.52
C LYS A 89 -13.03 13.22 28.15
N LEU A 90 -11.96 13.41 27.40
CA LEU A 90 -11.84 12.92 26.04
C LEU A 90 -10.88 11.75 26.02
N ASN A 91 -11.47 10.58 25.77
CA ASN A 91 -10.79 9.30 25.75
C ASN A 91 -10.29 9.02 24.35
N LEU A 92 -9.05 8.58 24.28
CA LEU A 92 -8.57 7.81 23.15
C LEU A 92 -8.16 6.44 23.69
N TRP A 93 -8.88 5.40 23.28
CA TRP A 93 -8.68 4.03 23.79
C TRP A 93 -8.62 3.93 25.33
N LYS A 94 -9.52 4.65 26.02
CA LYS A 94 -9.69 4.63 27.49
C LYS A 94 -8.55 5.27 28.30
N ALA A 95 -7.75 6.12 27.66
CA ALA A 95 -6.83 7.02 28.34
C ALA A 95 -7.25 8.48 28.09
N ASP A 96 -7.30 9.26 29.18
CA ASP A 96 -7.62 10.67 29.18
C ASP A 96 -6.39 11.46 28.71
N PHE A 97 -6.48 12.17 27.59
CA PHE A 97 -5.32 12.88 27.05
C PHE A 97 -5.43 14.40 27.10
N TRP A 98 -6.66 14.92 27.12
CA TRP A 98 -6.95 16.33 27.27
C TRP A 98 -8.35 16.54 27.87
N ILE A 99 -8.58 17.74 28.39
CA ILE A 99 -9.84 18.13 29.03
C ILE A 99 -10.34 19.47 28.48
N ILE A 100 -11.65 19.69 28.52
CA ILE A 100 -12.26 20.99 28.26
C ILE A 100 -13.17 21.39 29.42
N GLU A 101 -13.03 22.65 29.83
CA GLU A 101 -13.82 23.29 30.89
C GLU A 101 -14.66 24.42 30.27
N ALA A 102 -15.98 24.35 30.47
CA ALA A 102 -16.88 25.40 30.01
C ALA A 102 -16.96 26.52 31.03
N LYS A 103 -17.06 27.76 30.56
CA LYS A 103 -17.35 28.94 31.37
C LYS A 103 -18.49 29.74 30.77
N LYS A 104 -19.14 30.57 31.58
CA LYS A 104 -20.11 31.54 31.06
C LYS A 104 -19.42 32.63 30.22
N PRO A 105 -20.04 33.13 29.14
CA PRO A 105 -19.53 34.23 28.32
C PRO A 105 -19.18 35.47 29.16
N ARG A 106 -18.02 36.09 28.90
CA ARG A 106 -17.56 37.30 29.61
C ARG A 106 -17.15 38.39 28.62
N PHE A 107 -18.14 39.13 28.12
CA PHE A 107 -17.90 40.26 27.21
C PHE A 107 -16.95 41.31 27.83
N GLY A 108 -16.01 41.80 27.02
CA GLY A 108 -15.04 42.82 27.42
C GLY A 108 -13.85 42.31 28.25
N LYS A 109 -13.70 40.99 28.45
CA LYS A 109 -12.51 40.39 29.09
C LYS A 109 -11.64 39.67 28.07
N ALA A 110 -10.42 40.18 27.87
CA ALA A 110 -9.45 39.62 26.93
C ALA A 110 -9.03 38.19 27.29
N ASP A 111 -8.82 37.89 28.57
CA ASP A 111 -8.27 36.60 29.04
C ASP A 111 -9.20 35.87 30.01
N PHE A 112 -9.03 34.55 30.14
CA PHE A 112 -9.62 33.80 31.26
C PHE A 112 -8.99 34.20 32.59
N ALA A 113 -9.73 34.09 33.69
CA ALA A 113 -9.19 34.43 35.00
C ALA A 113 -8.31 33.30 35.54
N TYR A 114 -7.35 33.63 36.41
CA TYR A 114 -6.51 32.65 37.10
C TYR A 114 -7.31 31.49 37.72
N LYS A 115 -8.46 31.79 38.34
CA LYS A 115 -9.32 30.78 38.96
C LYS A 115 -9.90 29.78 37.95
N ASP A 116 -10.18 30.21 36.73
CA ASP A 116 -10.74 29.34 35.69
C ASP A 116 -9.68 28.33 35.23
N LEU A 117 -8.46 28.79 34.96
CA LEU A 117 -7.36 27.93 34.56
C LEU A 117 -6.89 27.03 35.73
N SER A 118 -6.78 27.57 36.95
CA SER A 118 -6.39 26.81 38.14
C SER A 118 -7.32 25.61 38.39
N GLN A 119 -8.64 25.82 38.26
CA GLN A 119 -9.62 24.75 38.40
C GLN A 119 -9.41 23.64 37.36
N ALA A 120 -9.24 24.01 36.09
CA ALA A 120 -8.99 23.04 35.03
C ALA A 120 -7.65 22.30 35.21
N LEU A 121 -6.61 22.99 35.67
CA LEU A 121 -5.31 22.39 35.97
C LEU A 121 -5.35 21.36 37.10
N GLU A 122 -6.17 21.57 38.12
CA GLU A 122 -6.40 20.59 39.19
C GLU A 122 -6.97 19.28 38.63
N TYR A 123 -7.92 19.36 37.70
CA TYR A 123 -8.44 18.19 37.00
C TYR A 123 -7.36 17.53 36.14
N ALA A 124 -6.65 18.32 35.32
CA ALA A 124 -5.65 17.79 34.41
C ALA A 124 -4.48 17.08 35.13
N ALA A 125 -4.09 17.57 36.30
CA ALA A 125 -3.01 17.00 37.10
C ALA A 125 -3.39 15.71 37.84
N HIS A 126 -4.68 15.38 37.94
CA HIS A 126 -5.12 14.18 38.65
C HIS A 126 -4.56 12.91 37.99
N PRO A 127 -3.97 11.93 38.73
CA PRO A 127 -3.27 10.79 38.13
C PRO A 127 -4.12 9.89 37.22
N GLN A 128 -5.43 9.84 37.45
CA GLN A 128 -6.35 9.11 36.58
C GLN A 128 -6.60 9.81 35.24
N ILE A 129 -6.44 11.15 35.18
CA ILE A 129 -6.51 11.93 33.95
C ILE A 129 -5.11 12.13 33.37
N ASN A 130 -4.23 12.83 34.08
CA ASN A 130 -2.88 13.21 33.67
C ASN A 130 -2.84 13.85 32.26
N ALA A 131 -3.83 14.70 31.98
CA ALA A 131 -3.90 15.48 30.76
C ALA A 131 -2.76 16.50 30.71
N ALA A 132 -2.17 16.65 29.53
CA ALA A 132 -1.18 17.68 29.26
C ALA A 132 -1.82 18.90 28.57
N LEU A 133 -2.88 18.69 27.78
CA LEU A 133 -3.62 19.78 27.15
C LEU A 133 -4.88 20.12 27.96
N VAL A 134 -5.08 21.41 28.18
CA VAL A 134 -6.25 21.97 28.88
C VAL A 134 -6.91 22.99 27.96
N VAL A 135 -8.23 22.87 27.77
CA VAL A 135 -9.00 23.76 26.93
C VAL A 135 -10.02 24.52 27.78
N LEU A 136 -10.07 25.83 27.62
CA LEU A 136 -11.10 26.69 28.21
C LEU A 136 -11.97 27.25 27.09
N CYS A 137 -13.29 27.21 27.28
CA CYS A 137 -14.24 27.78 26.34
C CYS A 137 -15.34 28.53 27.09
N ASP A 138 -15.53 29.81 26.82
CA ASP A 138 -16.61 30.62 27.40
C ASP A 138 -17.76 30.90 26.42
N GLY A 139 -17.70 30.30 25.23
CA GLY A 139 -18.63 30.55 24.15
C GLY A 139 -18.34 31.81 23.33
N ILE A 140 -17.40 32.67 23.73
CA ILE A 140 -16.89 33.78 22.91
C ILE A 140 -15.54 33.40 22.31
N LYS A 141 -14.71 32.69 23.07
CA LYS A 141 -13.36 32.26 22.67
C LYS A 141 -13.04 30.85 23.16
N ILE A 142 -12.04 30.27 22.53
CA ILE A 142 -11.46 28.98 22.87
C ILE A 142 -9.97 29.18 23.07
N GLU A 143 -9.46 28.74 24.23
CA GLU A 143 -8.04 28.81 24.56
C GLU A 143 -7.51 27.42 24.94
N VAL A 144 -6.37 27.04 24.35
CA VAL A 144 -5.67 25.78 24.64
C VAL A 144 -4.36 26.08 25.34
N PHE A 145 -4.08 25.34 26.40
CA PHE A 145 -2.84 25.41 27.19
C PHE A 145 -2.13 24.05 27.17
N ASP A 146 -0.79 24.05 27.09
CA ASP A 146 0.05 22.87 27.35
C ASP A 146 0.68 23.02 28.75
N ARG A 147 0.15 22.26 29.72
CA ARG A 147 0.54 22.30 31.14
C ARG A 147 2.03 22.12 31.37
N GLU A 148 2.73 21.46 30.45
CA GLU A 148 4.14 21.13 30.59
C GLU A 148 5.08 22.12 29.90
N VAL A 149 4.52 23.06 29.11
CA VAL A 149 5.31 24.01 28.31
C VAL A 149 5.15 25.43 28.82
N ASP A 150 3.91 25.96 28.85
CA ASP A 150 3.63 27.34 29.24
C ASP A 150 2.19 27.49 29.74
N LEU A 151 2.04 28.20 30.86
CA LEU A 151 0.77 28.52 31.49
C LEU A 151 0.53 30.03 31.61
N THR A 152 1.50 30.85 31.18
CA THR A 152 1.41 32.31 31.21
C THR A 152 0.55 32.85 30.07
N GLY A 153 0.40 32.09 28.99
CA GLY A 153 -0.53 32.34 27.90
C GLY A 153 -0.94 31.05 27.19
N PRO A 154 -2.04 31.08 26.43
CA PRO A 154 -2.48 29.92 25.67
C PRO A 154 -1.54 29.64 24.49
N ILE A 155 -1.35 28.35 24.18
CA ILE A 155 -0.64 27.92 22.96
C ILE A 155 -1.49 28.12 21.70
N LEU A 156 -2.81 28.26 21.87
CA LEU A 156 -3.76 28.57 20.81
C LEU A 156 -4.92 29.37 21.40
N HIS A 157 -5.25 30.48 20.77
CA HIS A 157 -6.45 31.28 21.04
C HIS A 157 -7.25 31.42 19.75
N ILE A 158 -8.56 31.18 19.81
CA ILE A 158 -9.50 31.29 18.69
C ILE A 158 -10.75 32.02 19.16
N ASP A 159 -11.11 33.10 18.47
CA ASP A 159 -12.42 33.73 18.61
C ASP A 159 -13.50 32.91 17.93
N ARG A 160 -14.67 32.80 18.56
CA ARG A 160 -15.84 32.10 17.99
C ARG A 160 -16.18 32.63 16.60
N GLU A 161 -16.07 33.94 16.37
CA GLU A 161 -16.37 34.58 15.08
C GLU A 161 -15.45 34.16 13.94
N HIS A 162 -14.29 33.57 14.26
CA HIS A 162 -13.30 33.10 13.30
C HIS A 162 -13.16 31.57 13.30
N LEU A 163 -14.08 30.86 13.96
CA LEU A 163 -13.94 29.45 14.26
C LEU A 163 -13.68 28.60 13.01
N ARG A 164 -14.43 28.80 11.92
CA ARG A 164 -14.24 28.06 10.65
C ARG A 164 -12.87 28.29 10.04
N ARG A 165 -12.41 29.54 10.04
CA ARG A 165 -11.11 29.91 9.47
C ARG A 165 -9.98 29.22 10.24
N ASP A 166 -10.08 29.22 11.56
CA ASP A 166 -9.00 28.79 12.44
C ASP A 166 -9.17 27.35 12.97
N PHE A 167 -10.24 26.64 12.58
CA PHE A 167 -10.59 25.33 13.14
C PHE A 167 -9.49 24.28 12.96
N ASP A 168 -8.79 24.29 11.84
CA ASP A 168 -7.72 23.34 11.58
C ASP A 168 -6.54 23.51 12.57
N LYS A 169 -6.34 24.71 13.15
CA LYS A 169 -5.38 24.91 14.23
C LYS A 169 -5.79 24.14 15.48
N LEU A 170 -7.09 24.12 15.80
CA LEU A 170 -7.63 23.33 16.90
C LEU A 170 -7.49 21.83 16.63
N ARG A 171 -7.83 21.39 15.41
CA ARG A 171 -7.69 19.98 15.01
C ARG A 171 -6.26 19.46 15.11
N HIS A 172 -5.25 20.26 14.76
CA HIS A 172 -3.85 19.86 14.90
C HIS A 172 -3.39 19.60 16.33
N LEU A 173 -4.11 20.13 17.32
CA LEU A 173 -3.84 19.88 18.73
C LEU A 173 -4.74 18.78 19.27
N LEU A 174 -6.01 18.79 18.88
CA LEU A 174 -7.09 18.10 19.60
C LEU A 174 -7.78 16.99 18.82
N GLU A 175 -7.58 16.84 17.50
CA GLU A 175 -8.12 15.69 16.77
C GLU A 175 -7.51 14.38 17.32
N PRO A 176 -8.27 13.25 17.42
CA PRO A 176 -7.82 12.03 18.10
C PRO A 176 -6.40 11.58 17.77
N TRP A 177 -6.07 11.50 16.48
CA TRP A 177 -4.73 11.08 16.05
C TRP A 177 -3.65 12.09 16.40
N GLN A 178 -3.96 13.39 16.32
CA GLN A 178 -3.00 14.43 16.68
C GLN A 178 -2.66 14.39 18.17
N VAL A 179 -3.66 14.14 19.01
CA VAL A 179 -3.49 13.94 20.46
C VAL A 179 -2.66 12.69 20.73
N TRP A 180 -2.92 11.58 20.04
CA TRP A 180 -2.10 10.38 20.16
C TRP A 180 -0.61 10.65 19.86
N PHE A 181 -0.34 11.36 18.76
CA PHE A 181 1.03 11.74 18.42
C PHE A 181 1.60 12.80 19.36
N PHE A 182 0.78 13.69 19.90
CA PHE A 182 1.19 14.63 20.95
C PHE A 182 1.75 13.91 22.18
N GLN A 183 1.15 12.80 22.61
CA GLN A 183 1.68 12.03 23.74
C GLN A 183 3.04 11.38 23.43
N LYS A 184 3.27 10.95 22.18
CA LYS A 184 4.60 10.48 21.76
C LYS A 184 5.63 11.60 21.83
N ARG A 185 5.28 12.80 21.33
CA ARG A 185 6.13 14.01 21.43
C ARG A 185 6.41 14.36 22.89
N ARG A 186 5.42 14.24 23.79
CA ARG A 186 5.56 14.47 25.24
C ARG A 186 6.61 13.55 25.87
N ILE A 187 6.62 12.27 25.51
CA ILE A 187 7.64 11.31 25.99
C ILE A 187 9.04 11.76 25.53
N LEU A 188 9.21 12.14 24.25
CA LEU A 188 10.49 12.64 23.74
C LEU A 188 10.96 13.89 24.48
N ARG A 189 10.09 14.89 24.67
CA ARG A 189 10.43 16.10 25.45
C ARG A 189 10.87 15.78 26.88
N SER A 190 10.27 14.75 27.48
CA SER A 190 10.63 14.31 28.83
C SER A 190 11.99 13.62 28.87
N LEU A 191 12.34 12.87 27.82
CA LEU A 191 13.67 12.31 27.63
C LEU A 191 14.70 13.44 27.52
N ASP A 192 14.50 14.39 26.61
CA ASP A 192 15.42 15.52 26.41
C ASP A 192 15.63 16.29 27.72
N LYS A 193 14.54 16.66 28.42
CA LYS A 193 14.58 17.39 29.69
C LYS A 193 15.44 16.70 30.77
N VAL A 194 15.45 15.37 30.81
CA VAL A 194 16.21 14.59 31.78
C VAL A 194 17.65 14.38 31.31
N PHE A 195 17.84 13.95 30.06
CA PHE A 195 19.13 13.50 29.55
C PHE A 195 20.03 14.63 29.05
N ASP A 196 19.50 15.81 28.71
CA ASP A 196 20.32 17.00 28.42
C ASP A 196 21.17 17.44 29.62
N ARG A 197 20.83 16.97 30.82
CA ARG A 197 21.54 17.24 32.08
C ARG A 197 22.31 16.02 32.61
N GLU A 198 22.22 14.88 31.92
CA GLU A 198 22.96 13.68 32.28
C GLU A 198 24.43 13.84 31.85
N PHE A 199 25.34 13.42 32.72
CA PHE A 199 26.78 13.50 32.50
C PHE A 199 27.45 12.11 32.48
N ASN A 200 26.69 11.05 32.73
CA ASN A 200 27.15 9.67 32.73
C ASN A 200 26.56 8.87 31.55
N MET A 201 27.40 8.58 30.56
CA MET A 201 27.01 7.82 29.37
C MET A 201 26.56 6.39 29.68
N GLN A 202 27.11 5.74 30.72
CA GLN A 202 26.70 4.38 31.09
C GLN A 202 25.22 4.33 31.51
N ARG A 203 24.73 5.35 32.23
CA ARG A 203 23.32 5.43 32.63
C ARG A 203 22.38 5.62 31.44
N VAL A 204 22.84 6.32 30.41
CA VAL A 204 22.09 6.48 29.15
C VAL A 204 21.91 5.12 28.47
N GLU A 205 22.96 4.32 28.36
CA GLU A 205 22.89 2.99 27.76
C GLU A 205 22.05 2.01 28.61
N GLU A 206 22.16 2.05 29.95
CA GLU A 206 21.31 1.28 30.86
C GLU A 206 19.82 1.63 30.69
N PHE A 207 19.50 2.92 30.60
CA PHE A 207 18.13 3.38 30.38
C PHE A 207 17.61 2.98 28.99
N LYS A 208 18.43 3.12 27.95
CA LYS A 208 18.08 2.67 26.59
C LYS A 208 17.73 1.19 26.57
N ALA A 209 18.54 0.34 27.19
CA ALA A 209 18.26 -1.09 27.31
C ALA A 209 16.93 -1.37 28.05
N LEU A 210 16.64 -0.62 29.11
CA LEU A 210 15.38 -0.71 29.84
C LEU A 210 14.18 -0.31 28.98
N VAL A 211 14.27 0.79 28.23
CA VAL A 211 13.22 1.24 27.30
C VAL A 211 12.97 0.20 26.22
N GLU A 212 14.03 -0.32 25.59
CA GLU A 212 13.93 -1.39 24.59
C GLU A 212 13.25 -2.64 25.15
N ALA A 213 13.61 -3.08 26.36
CA ALA A 213 12.99 -4.22 27.01
C ALA A 213 11.50 -3.99 27.28
N ARG A 214 11.10 -2.79 27.73
CA ARG A 214 9.70 -2.42 27.94
C ARG A 214 8.92 -2.43 26.63
N LEU A 215 9.47 -1.87 25.55
CA LEU A 215 8.85 -1.87 24.22
C LEU A 215 8.69 -3.30 23.67
N LYS A 216 9.74 -4.13 23.78
CA LYS A 216 9.68 -5.56 23.42
C LYS A 216 8.57 -6.28 24.19
N GLY A 217 8.43 -6.01 25.49
CA GLY A 217 7.36 -6.56 26.33
C GLY A 217 5.94 -6.15 25.93
N LYS A 218 5.75 -5.06 25.16
CA LYS A 218 4.44 -4.64 24.64
C LYS A 218 4.04 -5.32 23.34
N ARG A 219 4.94 -6.07 22.69
CA ARG A 219 4.72 -6.67 21.36
C ARG A 219 3.42 -7.49 21.28
N GLN A 220 3.16 -8.36 22.27
CA GLN A 220 1.97 -9.22 22.24
C GLN A 220 0.68 -8.41 22.29
N ILE A 221 0.60 -7.41 23.19
CA ILE A 221 -0.55 -6.51 23.29
C ILE A 221 -0.75 -5.74 21.97
N ILE A 222 0.34 -5.30 21.33
CA ILE A 222 0.27 -4.63 20.02
C ILE A 222 -0.29 -5.58 18.95
N LEU A 223 0.16 -6.84 18.92
CA LEU A 223 -0.33 -7.84 17.98
C LEU A 223 -1.81 -8.20 18.22
N GLU A 224 -2.24 -8.27 19.47
CA GLU A 224 -3.65 -8.48 19.83
C GLU A 224 -4.51 -7.28 19.40
N ASN A 225 -4.06 -6.06 19.67
CA ASN A 225 -4.74 -4.84 19.22
C ASN A 225 -4.83 -4.78 17.70
N PHE A 226 -3.75 -5.15 16.99
CA PHE A 226 -3.74 -5.25 15.54
C PHE A 226 -4.80 -6.23 15.05
N ARG A 227 -4.83 -7.46 15.58
CA ARG A 227 -5.81 -8.49 15.18
C ARG A 227 -7.25 -8.09 15.45
N ARG A 228 -7.49 -7.37 16.55
CA ARG A 228 -8.84 -6.93 16.94
C ARG A 228 -9.34 -5.77 16.08
N ASN A 229 -8.47 -4.81 15.78
CA ASN A 229 -8.88 -3.52 15.24
C ASN A 229 -8.61 -3.38 13.73
N MET A 230 -7.60 -4.07 13.19
CA MET A 230 -7.26 -4.00 11.77
C MET A 230 -8.01 -5.06 10.97
N LYS A 231 -8.76 -4.61 9.96
CA LYS A 231 -9.42 -5.49 9.00
C LYS A 231 -8.70 -5.39 7.65
N PRO A 232 -8.41 -6.52 6.99
CA PRO A 232 -7.95 -6.49 5.60
C PRO A 232 -8.96 -5.77 4.72
N ASP A 233 -8.47 -4.96 3.79
CA ASP A 233 -9.27 -4.21 2.82
C ASP A 233 -9.80 -5.07 1.65
N THR A 234 -9.62 -6.39 1.69
CA THR A 234 -9.99 -7.31 0.60
C THR A 234 -11.43 -7.13 0.11
N ALA A 235 -12.37 -6.87 1.02
CA ALA A 235 -13.78 -6.66 0.66
C ALA A 235 -13.98 -5.32 -0.06
N GLU A 236 -13.42 -4.24 0.47
CA GLU A 236 -13.47 -2.89 -0.13
C GLU A 236 -12.80 -2.89 -1.51
N VAL A 237 -11.64 -3.54 -1.64
CA VAL A 237 -10.94 -3.72 -2.91
C VAL A 237 -11.79 -4.51 -3.91
N SER A 238 -12.47 -5.57 -3.45
CA SER A 238 -13.35 -6.35 -4.33
C SER A 238 -14.56 -5.54 -4.79
N GLU A 239 -15.17 -4.73 -3.93
CA GLU A 239 -16.29 -3.84 -4.27
C GLU A 239 -15.87 -2.72 -5.22
N MET A 240 -14.71 -2.12 -4.99
CA MET A 240 -14.08 -1.16 -5.90
C MET A 240 -13.88 -1.79 -7.29
N LEU A 241 -13.31 -2.99 -7.38
CA LEU A 241 -13.09 -3.67 -8.66
C LEU A 241 -14.39 -4.06 -9.37
N LEU A 242 -15.45 -4.41 -8.63
CA LEU A 242 -16.77 -4.71 -9.20
C LEU A 242 -17.44 -3.49 -9.85
N SER A 243 -17.12 -2.29 -9.36
CA SER A 243 -17.71 -1.02 -9.81
C SER A 243 -16.76 -0.18 -10.68
N ALA A 244 -15.50 -0.58 -10.80
CA ALA A 244 -14.49 0.13 -11.59
C ALA A 244 -14.85 0.14 -13.09
N PRO A 245 -14.52 1.24 -13.80
CA PRO A 245 -14.72 1.30 -15.24
C PRO A 245 -13.82 0.30 -15.97
N MET A 246 -14.29 -0.22 -17.10
CA MET A 246 -13.55 -1.17 -17.96
C MET A 246 -12.12 -0.69 -18.28
N GLU A 247 -11.95 0.61 -18.51
CA GLU A 247 -10.65 1.24 -18.74
C GLU A 247 -9.66 0.97 -17.60
N ASP A 248 -10.06 1.19 -16.35
CA ASP A 248 -9.18 1.00 -15.19
C ASP A 248 -8.89 -0.48 -14.96
N LEU A 249 -9.90 -1.34 -15.17
CA LEU A 249 -9.72 -2.79 -15.06
C LEU A 249 -8.67 -3.30 -16.05
N VAL A 250 -8.71 -2.84 -17.30
CA VAL A 250 -7.81 -3.32 -18.36
C VAL A 250 -6.43 -2.63 -18.31
N GLU A 251 -6.38 -1.31 -18.13
CA GLU A 251 -5.13 -0.55 -18.21
C GLU A 251 -4.34 -0.53 -16.90
N VAL A 252 -4.97 -0.86 -15.76
CA VAL A 252 -4.31 -0.87 -14.45
C VAL A 252 -4.33 -2.26 -13.84
N HIS A 253 -5.51 -2.83 -13.61
CA HIS A 253 -5.64 -3.99 -12.72
C HIS A 253 -5.17 -5.31 -13.35
N LEU A 254 -5.32 -5.52 -14.66
CA LEU A 254 -4.76 -6.70 -15.33
C LEU A 254 -3.23 -6.80 -15.20
N PHE A 255 -2.52 -5.70 -14.95
CA PHE A 255 -1.07 -5.69 -14.81
C PHE A 255 -0.56 -6.01 -13.40
N LEU A 256 -1.45 -6.00 -12.41
CA LEU A 256 -1.13 -6.10 -10.98
C LEU A 256 -1.55 -7.45 -10.41
N ASN A 257 -0.82 -7.92 -9.39
CA ASN A 257 -1.19 -9.16 -8.72
C ASN A 257 -2.31 -8.90 -7.71
N HIS A 258 -3.40 -9.66 -7.82
CA HIS A 258 -4.56 -9.52 -6.95
C HIS A 258 -4.79 -10.78 -6.11
N PRO A 259 -5.20 -10.66 -4.83
CA PRO A 259 -5.75 -11.78 -4.08
C PRO A 259 -6.92 -12.43 -4.83
N VAL A 260 -7.11 -13.74 -4.65
CA VAL A 260 -8.15 -14.52 -5.38
C VAL A 260 -9.54 -13.86 -5.35
N PRO A 261 -10.06 -13.33 -4.23
CA PRO A 261 -11.36 -12.65 -4.22
C PRO A 261 -11.40 -11.40 -5.11
N ALA A 262 -10.33 -10.58 -5.08
CA ALA A 262 -10.21 -9.37 -5.88
C ALA A 262 -10.06 -9.70 -7.37
N LEU A 263 -9.28 -10.73 -7.72
CA LEU A 263 -9.18 -11.22 -9.10
C LEU A 263 -10.55 -11.67 -9.63
N LYS A 264 -11.31 -12.44 -8.83
CA LYS A 264 -12.67 -12.86 -9.19
C LYS A 264 -13.62 -11.68 -9.37
N ALA A 265 -13.54 -10.67 -8.50
CA ALA A 265 -14.30 -9.43 -8.61
C ALA A 265 -14.00 -8.69 -9.93
N MET A 266 -12.71 -8.51 -10.24
CA MET A 266 -12.28 -7.89 -11.50
C MET A 266 -12.79 -8.65 -12.73
N THR A 267 -12.64 -9.97 -12.77
CA THR A 267 -13.05 -10.75 -13.96
C THR A 267 -14.57 -10.78 -14.11
N THR A 268 -15.31 -10.83 -12.99
CA THR A 268 -16.77 -10.67 -12.97
C THR A 268 -17.18 -9.32 -13.57
N ALA A 269 -16.51 -8.23 -13.20
CA ALA A 269 -16.79 -6.91 -13.77
C ALA A 269 -16.50 -6.85 -15.28
N LEU A 270 -15.38 -7.44 -15.74
CA LEU A 270 -15.05 -7.51 -17.17
C LEU A 270 -16.07 -8.34 -17.98
N VAL A 271 -16.56 -9.46 -17.42
CA VAL A 271 -17.63 -10.26 -18.02
C VAL A 271 -18.93 -9.43 -18.10
N LYS A 272 -19.29 -8.71 -17.03
CA LYS A 272 -20.43 -7.80 -17.02
C LYS A 272 -20.31 -6.70 -18.09
N HIS A 273 -19.14 -6.11 -18.27
CA HIS A 273 -18.88 -5.16 -19.37
C HIS A 273 -18.99 -5.77 -20.77
N SER A 274 -18.96 -7.10 -20.87
CA SER A 274 -19.12 -7.85 -22.11
C SER A 274 -20.57 -8.30 -22.35
N GLU A 275 -21.49 -8.02 -21.42
CA GLU A 275 -22.92 -8.27 -21.58
C GLU A 275 -23.48 -7.42 -22.74
N GLY A 276 -24.29 -8.04 -23.60
CA GLY A 276 -24.83 -7.41 -24.80
C GLY A 276 -23.85 -7.36 -25.99
N ARG A 277 -22.66 -6.77 -25.84
CA ARG A 277 -21.61 -6.72 -26.89
C ARG A 277 -20.21 -6.86 -26.31
N SER A 278 -19.51 -7.93 -26.67
CA SER A 278 -18.17 -8.23 -26.13
C SER A 278 -17.00 -7.52 -26.83
N PHE A 279 -17.25 -6.97 -28.03
CA PHE A 279 -16.21 -6.33 -28.85
C PHE A 279 -15.37 -5.31 -28.11
N ARG A 280 -15.98 -4.37 -27.35
CA ARG A 280 -15.23 -3.28 -26.70
C ARG A 280 -14.22 -3.82 -25.68
N THR A 281 -14.67 -4.75 -24.83
CA THR A 281 -13.82 -5.38 -23.81
C THR A 281 -12.75 -6.25 -24.46
N LEU A 282 -13.13 -7.12 -25.40
CA LEU A 282 -12.19 -8.01 -26.09
C LEU A 282 -11.14 -7.26 -26.91
N PHE A 283 -11.54 -6.22 -27.66
CA PHE A 283 -10.62 -5.43 -28.46
C PHE A 283 -9.61 -4.69 -27.59
N ARG A 284 -10.03 -4.25 -26.40
CA ARG A 284 -9.14 -3.54 -25.49
C ARG A 284 -8.14 -4.45 -24.79
N ILE A 285 -8.58 -5.64 -24.36
CA ILE A 285 -7.70 -6.65 -23.75
C ILE A 285 -6.79 -7.28 -24.82
N PHE A 286 -7.35 -7.62 -25.99
CA PHE A 286 -6.69 -8.38 -27.04
C PHE A 286 -6.72 -7.64 -28.40
N PRO A 287 -6.07 -6.47 -28.53
CA PRO A 287 -5.96 -5.84 -29.83
C PRO A 287 -5.20 -6.73 -30.82
N ASP A 288 -5.48 -6.58 -32.12
CA ASP A 288 -4.77 -7.30 -33.18
C ASP A 288 -3.28 -6.97 -33.17
N GLN A 289 -2.97 -5.67 -33.07
CA GLN A 289 -1.59 -5.20 -32.91
C GLN A 289 -1.07 -5.52 -31.51
N PRO A 290 0.19 -5.97 -31.38
CA PRO A 290 0.82 -6.18 -30.07
C PRO A 290 0.71 -4.92 -29.20
N ARG A 291 0.39 -5.10 -27.92
CA ARG A 291 0.37 -4.05 -26.88
C ARG A 291 1.41 -4.35 -25.80
N ASP A 292 1.71 -3.37 -24.98
CA ASP A 292 2.42 -3.60 -23.72
C ASP A 292 1.58 -4.53 -22.83
N ALA A 293 2.25 -5.55 -22.30
CA ALA A 293 1.70 -6.60 -21.47
C ALA A 293 2.85 -7.24 -20.67
N ASN A 294 2.53 -7.74 -19.48
CA ASN A 294 3.41 -8.59 -18.68
C ASN A 294 2.76 -9.96 -18.48
N ASP A 295 3.45 -10.87 -17.79
CA ASP A 295 2.94 -12.22 -17.52
C ASP A 295 1.59 -12.20 -16.77
N LEU A 296 1.42 -11.28 -15.83
CA LEU A 296 0.18 -11.10 -15.06
C LEU A 296 -0.98 -10.71 -15.98
N PHE A 297 -0.75 -9.83 -16.96
CA PHE A 297 -1.78 -9.39 -17.90
C PHE A 297 -2.41 -10.56 -18.65
N TYR A 298 -1.61 -11.38 -19.31
CA TYR A 298 -2.17 -12.53 -20.06
C TYR A 298 -2.71 -13.62 -19.15
N GLY A 299 -2.10 -13.82 -17.98
CA GLY A 299 -2.61 -14.74 -16.97
C GLY A 299 -4.02 -14.36 -16.49
N GLN A 300 -4.24 -13.08 -16.20
CA GLN A 300 -5.54 -12.57 -15.72
C GLN A 300 -6.55 -12.45 -16.88
N ALA A 301 -6.09 -12.07 -18.08
CA ALA A 301 -6.92 -12.08 -19.28
C ALA A 301 -7.41 -13.48 -19.64
N LEU A 302 -6.60 -14.52 -19.39
CA LEU A 302 -7.01 -15.91 -19.53
C LEU A 302 -8.13 -16.28 -18.55
N ARG A 303 -8.05 -15.83 -17.28
CA ARG A 303 -9.14 -16.03 -16.31
C ARG A 303 -10.43 -15.39 -16.80
N TYR A 304 -10.37 -14.17 -17.32
CA TYR A 304 -11.53 -13.49 -17.92
C TYR A 304 -12.15 -14.32 -19.07
N LEU A 305 -11.34 -14.88 -19.97
CA LEU A 305 -11.87 -15.72 -21.06
C LEU A 305 -12.55 -17.00 -20.56
N PHE A 306 -12.02 -17.61 -19.49
CA PHE A 306 -12.67 -18.76 -18.85
C PHE A 306 -14.03 -18.38 -18.26
N ASP A 307 -14.10 -17.28 -17.49
CA ASP A 307 -15.35 -16.80 -16.92
C ASP A 307 -16.35 -16.37 -18.03
N LEU A 308 -15.86 -15.80 -19.14
CA LEU A 308 -16.69 -15.44 -20.29
C LEU A 308 -17.28 -16.69 -20.98
N ALA A 309 -16.49 -17.76 -21.12
CA ALA A 309 -16.93 -19.02 -21.73
C ALA A 309 -18.06 -19.70 -20.93
N GLU A 310 -18.14 -19.47 -19.63
CA GLU A 310 -19.25 -19.95 -18.78
C GLU A 310 -20.56 -19.20 -19.04
N THR A 311 -20.49 -17.96 -19.54
CA THR A 311 -21.67 -17.09 -19.75
C THR A 311 -22.14 -17.03 -21.20
N ARG A 312 -21.29 -17.35 -22.16
CA ARG A 312 -21.64 -17.35 -23.60
C ARG A 312 -20.76 -18.27 -24.43
N GLU A 313 -21.35 -18.86 -25.45
CA GLU A 313 -20.63 -19.75 -26.38
C GLU A 313 -19.79 -18.97 -27.41
N THR A 314 -20.31 -17.86 -27.94
CA THR A 314 -19.70 -17.11 -29.04
C THR A 314 -19.59 -15.61 -28.76
N VAL A 315 -18.65 -14.96 -29.46
CA VAL A 315 -18.42 -13.52 -29.42
C VAL A 315 -18.49 -12.92 -30.82
N GLU A 316 -18.92 -11.67 -30.90
CA GLU A 316 -19.17 -11.01 -32.19
C GLU A 316 -17.86 -10.80 -32.98
N TRP A 317 -16.75 -10.63 -32.25
CA TRP A 317 -15.42 -10.41 -32.81
C TRP A 317 -14.34 -11.08 -31.94
N SER A 318 -13.29 -11.58 -32.59
CA SER A 318 -12.06 -12.05 -31.97
C SER A 318 -10.83 -11.64 -32.78
N PRO A 319 -9.68 -11.42 -32.12
CA PRO A 319 -8.49 -10.97 -32.83
C PRO A 319 -7.89 -12.09 -33.69
N ALA A 320 -7.30 -11.71 -34.82
CA ALA A 320 -6.79 -12.63 -35.83
C ALA A 320 -5.71 -13.57 -35.28
N TRP A 321 -4.94 -13.14 -34.27
CA TRP A 321 -3.89 -13.96 -33.66
C TRP A 321 -4.43 -15.03 -32.68
N LEU A 322 -5.66 -14.88 -32.19
CA LEU A 322 -6.36 -15.91 -31.39
C LEU A 322 -7.26 -16.79 -32.25
N THR A 323 -7.82 -16.26 -33.35
CA THR A 323 -8.67 -17.01 -34.28
C THR A 323 -8.31 -16.71 -35.74
N PRO A 324 -7.19 -17.27 -36.23
CA PRO A 324 -6.75 -17.05 -37.62
C PRO A 324 -7.83 -17.50 -38.61
N GLY A 325 -8.24 -16.58 -39.50
CA GLY A 325 -9.23 -16.86 -40.55
C GLY A 325 -10.69 -16.87 -40.11
N GLN A 326 -11.01 -16.67 -38.83
CA GLN A 326 -12.39 -16.61 -38.34
C GLN A 326 -12.54 -15.59 -37.20
N GLN A 327 -12.55 -14.30 -37.56
CA GLN A 327 -12.68 -13.20 -36.60
C GLN A 327 -14.13 -12.91 -36.18
N SER A 328 -15.13 -13.38 -36.92
CA SER A 328 -16.55 -13.17 -36.60
C SER A 328 -17.18 -14.42 -36.01
N ASN A 329 -18.04 -14.26 -34.99
CA ASN A 329 -18.74 -15.37 -34.32
C ASN A 329 -17.78 -16.47 -33.81
N GLY A 330 -16.65 -16.04 -33.23
CA GLY A 330 -15.66 -16.94 -32.67
C GLY A 330 -16.18 -17.64 -31.41
N LYS A 331 -15.92 -18.93 -31.24
CA LYS A 331 -16.24 -19.66 -30.01
C LYS A 331 -15.29 -19.23 -28.89
N VAL A 332 -15.84 -18.79 -27.76
CA VAL A 332 -15.04 -18.30 -26.62
C VAL A 332 -14.11 -19.38 -26.10
N GLU A 333 -14.59 -20.63 -26.05
CA GLU A 333 -13.79 -21.78 -25.66
C GLU A 333 -12.54 -21.93 -26.54
N PHE A 334 -12.66 -21.80 -27.87
CA PHE A 334 -11.51 -21.91 -28.78
C PHE A 334 -10.52 -20.76 -28.61
N ILE A 335 -11.02 -19.54 -28.36
CA ILE A 335 -10.19 -18.38 -28.07
C ILE A 335 -9.40 -18.61 -26.77
N ALA A 336 -10.07 -19.10 -25.72
CA ALA A 336 -9.46 -19.43 -24.44
C ALA A 336 -8.42 -20.56 -24.56
N GLN A 337 -8.74 -21.63 -25.29
CA GLN A 337 -7.80 -22.74 -25.59
C GLN A 337 -6.55 -22.23 -26.32
N ARG A 338 -6.71 -21.32 -27.30
CA ARG A 338 -5.58 -20.75 -28.02
C ARG A 338 -4.71 -19.87 -27.12
N LEU A 339 -5.31 -19.00 -26.31
CA LEU A 339 -4.55 -18.16 -25.37
C LEU A 339 -3.83 -19.02 -24.33
N LEU A 340 -4.51 -20.03 -23.76
CA LEU A 340 -3.91 -20.97 -22.83
C LEU A 340 -2.66 -21.64 -23.41
N ARG A 341 -2.76 -22.15 -24.65
CA ARG A 341 -1.61 -22.72 -25.36
C ARG A 341 -0.47 -21.71 -25.50
N LEU A 342 -0.76 -20.46 -25.84
CA LEU A 342 0.26 -19.40 -25.93
C LEU A 342 0.89 -19.16 -24.56
N CYS A 343 0.13 -19.07 -23.47
CA CYS A 343 0.67 -18.88 -22.13
C CYS A 343 1.59 -20.04 -21.70
N VAL A 344 1.17 -21.30 -21.84
CA VAL A 344 1.99 -22.46 -21.42
C VAL A 344 3.20 -22.73 -22.32
N THR A 345 3.25 -22.09 -23.50
CA THR A 345 4.43 -22.11 -24.40
C THR A 345 5.23 -20.80 -24.38
N HIS A 346 4.89 -19.87 -23.49
CA HIS A 346 5.49 -18.54 -23.43
C HIS A 346 5.48 -17.81 -24.79
N PHE A 347 4.32 -17.85 -25.45
CA PHE A 347 4.03 -17.26 -26.76
C PHE A 347 4.99 -17.72 -27.87
N ALA A 348 5.48 -18.98 -27.83
CA ALA A 348 6.40 -19.49 -28.84
C ALA A 348 5.91 -19.37 -30.29
N ALA A 349 4.59 -19.34 -30.51
CA ALA A 349 3.97 -19.19 -31.84
C ALA A 349 3.59 -17.75 -32.22
N ASP A 350 3.84 -16.76 -31.36
CA ASP A 350 3.64 -15.32 -31.64
C ASP A 350 4.86 -14.55 -31.13
N GLU A 351 5.80 -14.38 -32.04
CA GLU A 351 7.12 -13.85 -31.72
C GLU A 351 7.08 -12.39 -31.25
N ALA A 352 6.15 -11.58 -31.76
CA ALA A 352 6.02 -10.18 -31.37
C ALA A 352 5.60 -10.07 -29.89
N ARG A 353 4.55 -10.78 -29.49
CA ARG A 353 4.08 -10.81 -28.09
C ARG A 353 5.09 -11.48 -27.17
N LYS A 354 5.78 -12.53 -27.63
CA LYS A 354 6.90 -13.14 -26.90
C LYS A 354 8.02 -12.14 -26.62
N THR A 355 8.46 -11.36 -27.62
CA THR A 355 9.50 -10.33 -27.42
C THR A 355 9.09 -9.30 -26.38
N ILE A 356 7.81 -8.87 -26.37
CA ILE A 356 7.30 -7.90 -25.38
C ILE A 356 7.34 -8.48 -23.96
N LEU A 357 6.90 -9.73 -23.77
CA LEU A 357 6.90 -10.39 -22.46
C LEU A 357 8.32 -10.58 -21.92
N LEU A 358 9.25 -11.01 -22.77
CA LEU A 358 10.66 -11.14 -22.40
C LEU A 358 11.28 -9.79 -22.05
N ALA A 359 10.91 -8.71 -22.76
CA ALA A 359 11.34 -7.35 -22.43
C ALA A 359 10.78 -6.88 -21.08
N ALA A 360 9.49 -7.12 -20.81
CA ALA A 360 8.87 -6.78 -19.53
C ALA A 360 9.57 -7.50 -18.36
N ALA A 361 9.85 -8.79 -18.51
CA ALA A 361 10.60 -9.57 -17.52
C ALA A 361 12.03 -9.03 -17.33
N ALA A 362 12.74 -8.71 -18.41
CA ALA A 362 14.09 -8.15 -18.35
C ALA A 362 14.12 -6.77 -17.69
N PHE A 363 13.19 -5.87 -18.03
CA PHE A 363 13.07 -4.58 -17.36
C PHE A 363 12.81 -4.72 -15.87
N ARG A 364 11.91 -5.63 -15.47
CA ARG A 364 11.65 -5.89 -14.05
C ARG A 364 12.93 -6.31 -13.32
N ARG A 365 13.69 -7.24 -13.89
CA ARG A 365 14.96 -7.70 -13.30
C ARG A 365 15.99 -6.57 -13.22
N VAL A 366 16.21 -5.84 -14.31
CA VAL A 366 17.12 -4.69 -14.34
C VAL A 366 16.75 -3.63 -13.30
N ILE A 367 15.48 -3.22 -13.25
CA ILE A 367 15.01 -2.21 -12.29
C ILE A 367 15.20 -2.71 -10.87
N LYS A 368 14.90 -3.99 -10.59
CA LYS A 368 15.16 -4.57 -9.28
C LYS A 368 16.64 -4.50 -8.91
N VAL A 369 17.54 -4.91 -9.81
CA VAL A 369 18.99 -4.83 -9.57
C VAL A 369 19.42 -3.39 -9.25
N LEU A 370 18.93 -2.39 -9.99
CA LEU A 370 19.21 -0.98 -9.75
C LEU A 370 18.64 -0.45 -8.43
N LEU A 371 17.43 -0.85 -8.08
CA LEU A 371 16.79 -0.52 -6.79
C LEU A 371 17.56 -1.16 -5.62
N MET A 372 18.07 -2.39 -5.80
CA MET A 372 18.83 -3.09 -4.78
C MET A 372 20.26 -2.59 -4.63
N SER A 373 20.89 -2.05 -5.68
CA SER A 373 22.29 -1.59 -5.62
C SER A 373 22.46 -0.13 -5.22
N ASN A 374 21.38 0.67 -5.17
CA ASN A 374 21.45 2.11 -4.94
C ASN A 374 20.80 2.55 -3.61
N ASP A 375 21.60 3.06 -2.68
CA ASP A 375 21.12 3.56 -1.38
C ASP A 375 20.18 4.77 -1.47
N ALA A 376 20.30 5.58 -2.53
CA ALA A 376 19.38 6.71 -2.73
C ALA A 376 17.95 6.22 -2.96
N GLN A 377 17.77 5.07 -3.61
CA GLN A 377 16.45 4.47 -3.84
C GLN A 377 15.83 3.97 -2.53
N TRP A 378 16.64 3.40 -1.64
CA TRP A 378 16.20 3.00 -0.30
C TRP A 378 15.76 4.20 0.54
N ARG A 379 16.55 5.28 0.53
CA ARG A 379 16.17 6.53 1.21
C ARG A 379 14.88 7.11 0.64
N GLN A 380 14.72 7.09 -0.69
CA GLN A 380 13.48 7.53 -1.33
C GLN A 380 12.28 6.68 -0.88
N ALA A 381 12.43 5.35 -0.82
CA ALA A 381 11.38 4.47 -0.34
C ALA A 381 11.01 4.69 1.14
N GLN A 382 11.99 5.02 1.98
CA GLN A 382 11.76 5.44 3.36
C GLN A 382 10.96 6.75 3.43
N VAL A 383 11.27 7.73 2.57
CA VAL A 383 10.50 8.99 2.46
C VAL A 383 9.06 8.68 2.09
N LEU A 384 8.85 7.90 1.03
CA LEU A 384 7.51 7.53 0.57
C LEU A 384 6.73 6.78 1.64
N HIS A 385 7.39 5.91 2.41
CA HIS A 385 6.78 5.23 3.54
C HIS A 385 6.31 6.22 4.61
N PHE A 386 7.12 7.21 4.98
CA PHE A 386 6.72 8.21 5.95
C PHE A 386 5.63 9.14 5.44
N LEU A 387 5.64 9.48 4.15
CA LEU A 387 4.55 10.23 3.52
C LEU A 387 3.24 9.45 3.53
N ASP A 388 3.26 8.17 3.14
CA ASP A 388 2.11 7.28 3.18
C ASP A 388 1.58 7.17 4.63
N ARG A 389 2.50 7.05 5.59
CA ARG A 389 2.15 7.05 7.02
C ARG A 389 1.61 8.37 7.53
N TYR A 390 1.99 9.49 6.95
CA TYR A 390 1.48 10.81 7.33
C TYR A 390 0.07 11.05 6.80
N GLN A 391 -0.22 10.55 5.59
CA GLN A 391 -1.46 10.84 4.85
C GLN A 391 -2.57 9.81 5.08
N THR A 392 -2.23 8.54 5.26
CA THR A 392 -3.21 7.46 5.33
C THR A 392 -3.83 7.35 6.74
N PRO A 393 -5.15 7.10 6.88
CA PRO A 393 -5.78 6.90 8.18
C PRO A 393 -5.12 5.78 9.00
N GLU A 394 -4.95 5.95 10.31
CA GLU A 394 -4.19 4.98 11.14
C GLU A 394 -4.83 3.58 11.23
N LEU A 395 -6.15 3.48 11.04
CA LEU A 395 -6.87 2.21 11.07
C LEU A 395 -7.05 1.58 9.68
N ALA A 396 -6.53 2.20 8.63
CA ALA A 396 -6.59 1.63 7.29
C ALA A 396 -5.58 0.48 7.15
N TRP A 397 -5.98 -0.60 6.47
CA TRP A 397 -5.09 -1.75 6.23
C TRP A 397 -3.77 -1.33 5.56
N ARG A 398 -3.85 -0.45 4.56
CA ARG A 398 -2.69 0.13 3.87
C ARG A 398 -1.67 0.76 4.84
N GLN A 399 -2.12 1.50 5.86
CA GLN A 399 -1.23 2.07 6.87
C GLN A 399 -0.47 0.98 7.64
N ALA A 400 -1.18 -0.08 8.00
CA ALA A 400 -0.65 -1.18 8.80
C ALA A 400 0.44 -1.97 8.07
N VAL A 401 0.31 -2.13 6.75
CA VAL A 401 1.26 -2.88 5.91
C VAL A 401 2.28 -1.99 5.20
N ALA A 402 2.15 -0.67 5.32
CA ALA A 402 3.08 0.29 4.72
C ALA A 402 4.51 0.02 5.23
N SER A 403 5.45 -0.06 4.28
CA SER A 403 6.86 -0.27 4.59
C SER A 403 7.75 0.30 3.48
N PRO A 404 9.03 0.62 3.75
CA PRO A 404 9.97 1.00 2.70
C PRO A 404 10.08 -0.06 1.60
N ALA A 405 10.13 -1.34 1.98
CA ALA A 405 10.14 -2.45 1.01
C ALA A 405 8.88 -2.45 0.13
N GLY A 406 7.69 -2.25 0.71
CA GLY A 406 6.44 -2.13 -0.05
C GLY A 406 6.45 -0.96 -1.04
N GLN A 407 7.03 0.19 -0.65
CA GLN A 407 7.18 1.33 -1.56
C GLN A 407 8.17 1.02 -2.70
N MET A 408 9.26 0.30 -2.44
CA MET A 408 10.15 -0.17 -3.49
C MET A 408 9.48 -1.14 -4.46
N LEU A 409 8.57 -2.00 -3.97
CA LEU A 409 7.78 -2.86 -4.84
C LEU A 409 6.85 -2.06 -5.75
N GLY A 410 6.21 -1.02 -5.24
CA GLY A 410 5.44 -0.09 -6.06
C GLY A 410 6.31 0.63 -7.12
N MET A 411 7.54 1.02 -6.77
CA MET A 411 8.50 1.60 -7.72
C MET A 411 8.93 0.59 -8.79
N LEU A 412 9.15 -0.66 -8.41
CA LEU A 412 9.49 -1.75 -9.32
C LEU A 412 8.35 -2.00 -10.32
N GLU A 413 7.11 -2.07 -9.84
CA GLU A 413 5.92 -2.28 -10.68
C GLU A 413 5.70 -1.13 -11.66
N SER A 414 5.60 0.10 -11.15
CA SER A 414 5.41 1.30 -11.98
C SER A 414 6.55 1.51 -12.99
N GLY A 415 7.79 1.30 -12.56
CA GLY A 415 8.97 1.40 -13.43
C GLY A 415 8.95 0.36 -14.56
N THR A 416 8.57 -0.88 -14.25
CA THR A 416 8.48 -1.97 -15.25
C THR A 416 7.40 -1.68 -16.29
N LEU A 417 6.21 -1.22 -15.86
CA LEU A 417 5.12 -0.87 -16.75
C LEU A 417 5.51 0.27 -17.67
N GLY A 418 6.05 1.36 -17.10
CA GLY A 418 6.50 2.50 -17.89
C GLY A 418 7.61 2.16 -18.88
N ALA A 419 8.55 1.28 -18.52
CA ALA A 419 9.61 0.82 -19.42
C ALA A 419 9.06 -0.05 -20.57
N THR A 420 8.16 -0.97 -20.26
CA THR A 420 7.52 -1.86 -21.24
C THR A 420 6.68 -1.06 -22.24
N TYR A 421 5.89 -0.10 -21.75
CA TYR A 421 5.12 0.81 -22.59
C TYR A 421 6.03 1.56 -23.59
N ARG A 422 7.12 2.17 -23.09
CA ARG A 422 8.08 2.89 -23.95
C ARG A 422 8.76 1.98 -24.97
N PHE A 423 9.10 0.74 -24.57
CA PHE A 423 9.68 -0.26 -25.47
C PHE A 423 8.73 -0.59 -26.62
N VAL A 424 7.45 -0.86 -26.32
CA VAL A 424 6.45 -1.15 -27.35
C VAL A 424 6.23 0.06 -28.26
N ALA A 425 6.10 1.26 -27.69
CA ALA A 425 5.94 2.49 -28.46
C ALA A 425 7.13 2.74 -29.41
N ALA A 426 8.37 2.57 -28.93
CA ALA A 426 9.58 2.74 -29.74
C ALA A 426 9.73 1.70 -30.86
N CYS A 427 9.05 0.56 -30.74
CA CYS A 427 9.06 -0.52 -31.74
C CYS A 427 7.84 -0.48 -32.67
N ARG A 428 6.98 0.54 -32.60
CA ARG A 428 5.91 0.75 -33.58
C ARG A 428 6.43 1.48 -34.81
N GLY A 429 5.96 1.08 -35.99
CA GLY A 429 6.16 1.81 -37.22
C GLY A 429 5.13 2.92 -37.44
N GLU A 430 5.28 3.62 -38.56
CA GLU A 430 4.44 4.78 -38.91
C GLU A 430 2.97 4.39 -39.13
N HIS A 431 2.70 3.13 -39.49
CA HIS A 431 1.36 2.60 -39.70
C HIS A 431 0.87 1.75 -38.51
N GLY A 432 1.57 1.82 -37.37
CA GLY A 432 1.22 1.12 -36.14
C GLY A 432 1.65 -0.34 -36.06
N GLU A 433 2.32 -0.86 -37.09
CA GLU A 433 2.86 -2.20 -37.15
C GLU A 433 4.01 -2.39 -36.14
N PHE A 434 4.09 -3.56 -35.51
CA PHE A 434 5.16 -3.85 -34.56
C PHE A 434 6.41 -4.38 -35.27
N LYS A 435 7.55 -3.72 -35.08
CA LYS A 435 8.85 -4.06 -35.69
C LYS A 435 9.57 -5.14 -34.86
N THR A 436 9.18 -6.40 -35.03
CA THR A 436 9.68 -7.52 -34.21
C THR A 436 11.21 -7.65 -34.20
N GLU A 437 11.88 -7.51 -35.35
CA GLU A 437 13.34 -7.62 -35.40
C GLU A 437 14.05 -6.46 -34.69
N SER A 438 13.54 -5.23 -34.82
CA SER A 438 14.05 -4.08 -34.06
C SER A 438 13.83 -4.27 -32.56
N ALA A 439 12.67 -4.82 -32.16
CA ALA A 439 12.37 -5.12 -30.76
C ALA A 439 13.31 -6.19 -30.19
N LYS A 440 13.62 -7.25 -30.95
CA LYS A 440 14.62 -8.27 -30.55
C LYS A 440 16.01 -7.67 -30.37
N LEU A 441 16.42 -6.78 -31.28
CA LEU A 441 17.72 -6.09 -31.17
C LEU A 441 17.80 -5.26 -29.89
N GLN A 442 16.74 -4.48 -29.59
CA GLN A 442 16.66 -3.71 -28.34
C GLN A 442 16.62 -4.62 -27.11
N LEU A 443 15.90 -5.74 -27.14
CA LEU A 443 15.86 -6.71 -26.05
C LEU A 443 17.24 -7.33 -25.78
N LYS A 444 17.99 -7.68 -26.82
CA LYS A 444 19.38 -8.13 -26.66
C LYS A 444 20.25 -7.06 -26.00
N ALA A 445 20.08 -5.78 -26.36
CA ALA A 445 20.79 -4.69 -25.69
C ALA A 445 20.41 -4.57 -24.21
N ILE A 446 19.13 -4.78 -23.86
CA ILE A 446 18.67 -4.82 -22.45
C ILE A 446 19.34 -5.96 -21.70
N TRP A 447 19.46 -7.17 -22.29
CA TRP A 447 20.17 -8.27 -21.63
C TRP A 447 21.66 -8.00 -21.44
N GLN A 448 22.33 -7.34 -22.40
CA GLN A 448 23.73 -6.95 -22.21
C GLN A 448 23.87 -5.90 -21.10
N PHE A 449 22.95 -4.94 -21.03
CA PHE A 449 22.91 -3.98 -19.93
C PHE A 449 22.67 -4.69 -18.58
N GLU A 450 21.71 -5.62 -18.53
CA GLU A 450 21.39 -6.44 -17.35
C GLU A 450 22.63 -7.20 -16.86
N ARG A 451 23.36 -7.86 -17.76
CA ARG A 451 24.64 -8.52 -17.44
C ARG A 451 25.64 -7.54 -16.88
N GLY A 452 25.78 -6.37 -17.50
CA GLY A 452 26.69 -5.31 -17.05
C GLY A 452 26.41 -4.87 -15.62
N VAL A 453 25.17 -4.47 -15.32
CA VAL A 453 24.78 -4.01 -13.97
C VAL A 453 24.87 -5.12 -12.93
N LEU A 454 24.54 -6.35 -13.29
CA LEU A 454 24.62 -7.49 -12.38
C LEU A 454 26.08 -7.85 -12.07
N SER A 455 26.96 -7.83 -13.06
CA SER A 455 28.40 -8.10 -12.90
C SER A 455 29.14 -7.04 -12.09
N ALA A 456 28.59 -5.83 -12.00
CA ALA A 456 29.15 -4.75 -11.18
C ALA A 456 28.86 -4.92 -9.68
N ILE A 457 28.12 -5.96 -9.29
CA ILE A 457 27.76 -6.26 -7.90
C ILE A 457 28.46 -7.57 -7.50
N ASP A 458 29.42 -7.47 -6.58
CA ASP A 458 30.28 -8.60 -6.16
C ASP A 458 29.49 -9.85 -5.72
N ASN A 459 28.40 -9.65 -4.95
CA ASN A 459 27.56 -10.74 -4.46
C ASN A 459 26.09 -10.32 -4.43
N TYR A 460 25.47 -10.27 -5.61
CA TYR A 460 24.06 -9.92 -5.75
C TYR A 460 23.11 -10.81 -4.92
N PRO A 461 23.27 -12.16 -4.86
CA PRO A 461 22.39 -12.99 -4.04
C PRO A 461 22.39 -12.61 -2.56
N LYS A 462 23.58 -12.33 -1.99
CA LYS A 462 23.71 -11.90 -0.60
C LYS A 462 23.13 -10.50 -0.40
N LEU A 463 23.43 -9.56 -1.29
CA LEU A 463 22.82 -8.22 -1.26
C LEU A 463 21.30 -8.29 -1.28
N ARG A 464 20.74 -9.19 -2.11
CA ARG A 464 19.31 -9.42 -2.21
C ARG A 464 18.71 -9.95 -0.91
N GLU A 465 19.38 -10.90 -0.27
CA GLU A 465 18.97 -11.47 1.02
C GLU A 465 19.00 -10.43 2.14
N GLU A 466 20.10 -9.66 2.24
CA GLU A 466 20.28 -8.61 3.26
C GLU A 466 19.25 -7.49 3.13
N ARG A 467 18.87 -7.13 1.90
CA ARG A 467 17.90 -6.07 1.62
C ARG A 467 16.44 -6.54 1.62
N GLY A 468 16.20 -7.83 1.40
CA GLY A 468 14.92 -8.55 1.60
C GLY A 468 13.64 -7.77 1.31
N LEU A 469 13.23 -7.63 0.03
CA LEU A 469 12.00 -6.92 -0.34
C LEU A 469 10.69 -7.64 0.05
N GLY A 470 10.77 -8.91 0.48
CA GLY A 470 9.58 -9.71 0.81
C GLY A 470 8.70 -10.04 -0.40
N GLU A 471 9.30 -10.07 -1.61
CA GLU A 471 8.59 -10.41 -2.84
C GLU A 471 8.02 -11.82 -2.83
N MET A 472 6.75 -11.95 -3.22
CA MET A 472 6.17 -13.25 -3.56
C MET A 472 6.51 -13.67 -4.99
N HIS A 473 6.77 -12.71 -5.88
CA HIS A 473 7.10 -12.95 -7.28
C HIS A 473 8.61 -13.23 -7.43
N PRO A 474 9.05 -14.35 -8.03
CA PRO A 474 10.46 -14.73 -8.10
C PRO A 474 11.21 -13.97 -9.21
N THR A 475 11.29 -12.65 -9.09
CA THR A 475 11.72 -11.72 -10.15
C THR A 475 13.01 -12.15 -10.87
N GLU A 476 14.06 -12.55 -10.15
CA GLU A 476 15.35 -12.97 -10.74
C GLU A 476 15.24 -14.21 -11.64
N SER A 477 14.35 -15.14 -11.29
CA SER A 477 14.24 -16.43 -11.95
C SER A 477 13.34 -16.36 -13.19
N VAL A 478 12.40 -15.41 -13.22
CA VAL A 478 11.42 -15.25 -14.30
C VAL A 478 12.13 -15.01 -15.62
N CYS A 479 11.83 -15.85 -16.62
CA CYS A 479 12.45 -15.85 -17.94
C CYS A 479 13.99 -16.04 -17.92
N VAL A 480 14.52 -16.68 -16.88
CA VAL A 480 15.93 -17.12 -16.81
C VAL A 480 16.00 -18.63 -16.63
N ASN A 481 15.27 -19.15 -15.63
CA ASN A 481 15.14 -20.57 -15.33
C ASN A 481 13.74 -20.94 -14.84
N TYR A 482 12.80 -19.99 -14.85
CA TYR A 482 11.44 -20.17 -14.38
C TYR A 482 10.45 -19.45 -15.31
N ASP A 483 9.39 -20.16 -15.73
CA ASP A 483 8.33 -19.60 -16.56
C ASP A 483 7.14 -19.17 -15.70
N PHE A 484 7.12 -17.88 -15.33
CA PHE A 484 6.04 -17.37 -14.49
C PHE A 484 4.70 -17.28 -15.23
N LEU A 485 4.68 -16.87 -16.50
CA LEU A 485 3.45 -16.87 -17.31
C LEU A 485 2.82 -18.26 -17.40
N GLY A 486 3.61 -19.26 -17.78
CA GLY A 486 3.15 -20.64 -17.87
C GLY A 486 2.69 -21.18 -16.51
N HIS A 487 3.46 -20.91 -15.45
CA HIS A 487 3.08 -21.27 -14.09
C HIS A 487 1.75 -20.63 -13.67
N PHE A 488 1.60 -19.32 -13.84
CA PHE A 488 0.42 -18.58 -13.44
C PHE A 488 -0.83 -19.04 -14.23
N ALA A 489 -0.68 -19.31 -15.53
CA ALA A 489 -1.76 -19.89 -16.33
C ALA A 489 -2.24 -21.24 -15.79
N LEU A 490 -1.32 -22.10 -15.32
CA LEU A 490 -1.69 -23.37 -14.69
C LEU A 490 -2.37 -23.18 -13.32
N CYS A 491 -1.96 -22.18 -12.54
CA CYS A 491 -2.65 -21.82 -11.29
C CYS A 491 -4.07 -21.31 -11.54
N VAL A 492 -4.30 -20.57 -12.64
CA VAL A 492 -5.65 -20.18 -13.05
C VAL A 492 -6.46 -21.41 -13.45
N VAL A 493 -5.88 -22.29 -14.27
CA VAL A 493 -6.52 -23.53 -14.73
C VAL A 493 -6.87 -24.48 -13.59
N SER A 494 -6.00 -24.65 -12.60
CA SER A 494 -6.20 -25.61 -11.50
C SER A 494 -7.45 -25.30 -10.66
N SER A 495 -7.93 -24.05 -10.69
CA SER A 495 -9.16 -23.62 -10.04
C SER A 495 -10.45 -23.96 -10.80
N ILE A 496 -10.36 -24.47 -12.04
CA ILE A 496 -11.53 -24.77 -12.89
C ILE A 496 -11.44 -26.20 -13.45
N PRO A 497 -12.31 -27.15 -13.01
CA PRO A 497 -12.18 -28.57 -13.35
C PRO A 497 -12.13 -28.89 -14.85
N THR A 498 -12.96 -28.24 -15.67
CA THR A 498 -13.03 -28.48 -17.12
C THR A 498 -11.71 -28.15 -17.81
N TRP A 499 -11.10 -27.02 -17.46
CA TRP A 499 -9.81 -26.59 -18.01
C TRP A 499 -8.65 -27.42 -17.48
N LYS A 500 -8.75 -27.88 -16.22
CA LYS A 500 -7.77 -28.81 -15.63
C LYS A 500 -7.67 -30.09 -16.44
N GLU A 501 -8.80 -30.72 -16.74
CA GLU A 501 -8.86 -31.92 -17.57
C GLU A 501 -8.33 -31.67 -18.98
N TYR A 502 -8.71 -30.55 -19.60
CA TYR A 502 -8.23 -30.17 -20.92
C TYR A 502 -6.70 -30.09 -21.00
N VAL A 503 -6.05 -29.40 -20.05
CA VAL A 503 -4.59 -29.27 -20.00
C VAL A 503 -3.92 -30.62 -19.78
N GLN A 504 -4.46 -31.44 -18.88
CA GLN A 504 -3.95 -32.79 -18.63
C GLN A 504 -4.06 -33.70 -19.87
N GLN A 505 -5.02 -33.48 -20.76
CA GLN A 505 -5.16 -34.29 -21.97
C GLN A 505 -4.37 -33.74 -23.16
N LYS A 506 -4.30 -32.41 -23.32
CA LYS A 506 -3.79 -31.77 -24.54
C LYS A 506 -2.40 -31.16 -24.43
N HIS A 507 -1.91 -30.91 -23.21
CA HIS A 507 -0.68 -30.15 -22.96
C HIS A 507 0.32 -30.89 -22.05
N GLN A 508 0.35 -32.23 -22.11
CA GLN A 508 1.26 -33.06 -21.31
C GLN A 508 2.75 -32.70 -21.51
N GLY A 509 3.14 -32.37 -22.75
CA GLY A 509 4.51 -31.95 -23.05
C GLY A 509 4.86 -30.65 -22.31
N GLU A 510 4.02 -29.64 -22.45
CA GLU A 510 4.19 -28.34 -21.80
C GLU A 510 4.13 -28.45 -20.27
N LEU A 511 3.30 -29.33 -19.71
CA LEU A 511 3.29 -29.61 -18.27
C LEU A 511 4.66 -30.12 -17.78
N ARG A 512 5.29 -31.05 -18.51
CA ARG A 512 6.63 -31.55 -18.15
C ARG A 512 7.69 -30.47 -18.28
N THR A 513 7.65 -29.67 -19.34
CA THR A 513 8.53 -28.51 -19.52
C THR A 513 8.39 -27.52 -18.37
N LEU A 514 7.17 -27.18 -17.97
CA LEU A 514 6.92 -26.26 -16.85
C LEU A 514 7.32 -26.87 -15.50
N ALA A 515 7.14 -28.17 -15.29
CA ALA A 515 7.60 -28.87 -14.09
C ALA A 515 9.13 -28.87 -13.97
N ALA A 516 9.84 -29.04 -15.08
CA ALA A 516 11.30 -28.94 -15.19
C ALA A 516 11.82 -27.52 -14.98
N LEU A 517 11.03 -26.51 -15.34
CA LEU A 517 11.27 -25.10 -15.01
C LEU A 517 10.83 -24.72 -13.58
N GLY A 518 10.41 -25.67 -12.74
CA GLY A 518 10.11 -25.44 -11.32
C GLY A 518 8.67 -25.04 -10.99
N SER A 519 7.72 -25.18 -11.92
CA SER A 519 6.30 -24.92 -11.64
C SER A 519 5.70 -25.98 -10.71
N TRP A 520 5.34 -25.59 -9.48
CA TRP A 520 4.66 -26.48 -8.54
C TRP A 520 3.26 -26.89 -9.04
N SER A 521 2.55 -25.98 -9.71
CA SER A 521 1.22 -26.26 -10.27
C SER A 521 1.28 -27.32 -11.39
N ALA A 522 2.32 -27.26 -12.23
CA ALA A 522 2.55 -28.30 -13.24
C ALA A 522 2.80 -29.68 -12.62
N ARG A 523 3.61 -29.73 -11.54
CA ARG A 523 3.88 -30.97 -10.79
C ARG A 523 2.60 -31.56 -10.20
N GLU A 524 1.78 -30.73 -9.58
CA GLU A 524 0.49 -31.16 -9.03
C GLU A 524 -0.43 -31.72 -10.12
N LEU A 525 -0.52 -31.06 -11.29
CA LEU A 525 -1.31 -31.54 -12.43
C LEU A 525 -0.79 -32.85 -13.02
N LEU A 526 0.50 -33.15 -12.86
CA LEU A 526 1.13 -34.41 -13.24
C LEU A 526 1.06 -35.50 -12.15
N GLY A 527 0.48 -35.19 -10.98
CA GLY A 527 0.44 -36.13 -9.84
C GLY A 527 1.80 -36.32 -9.15
N LEU A 528 2.73 -35.38 -9.32
CA LEU A 528 4.06 -35.40 -8.73
C LEU A 528 4.10 -34.64 -7.40
N ALA A 529 4.97 -35.06 -6.49
CA ALA A 529 5.23 -34.32 -5.26
C ALA A 529 5.83 -32.94 -5.57
N THR A 530 5.23 -31.87 -5.04
CA THR A 530 5.60 -30.48 -5.36
C THR A 530 7.05 -30.14 -4.99
N ALA A 531 7.57 -30.70 -3.89
CA ALA A 531 8.92 -30.46 -3.39
C ALA A 531 9.98 -31.44 -3.89
N ALA A 532 9.61 -32.49 -4.64
CA ALA A 532 10.59 -33.48 -5.10
C ALA A 532 11.52 -32.89 -6.17
N PRO A 533 12.80 -33.34 -6.23
CA PRO A 533 13.66 -33.04 -7.36
C PRO A 533 13.00 -33.49 -8.67
N TYR A 534 13.09 -32.65 -9.71
CA TYR A 534 12.61 -32.98 -11.05
C TYR A 534 13.72 -32.62 -12.04
N PRO A 535 13.96 -33.43 -13.08
CA PRO A 535 15.04 -33.17 -14.03
C PRO A 535 14.93 -31.76 -14.63
N PRO A 536 16.00 -30.94 -14.60
CA PRO A 536 15.99 -29.62 -15.23
C PRO A 536 15.99 -29.75 -16.76
N LEU A 537 15.52 -28.72 -17.45
CA LEU A 537 15.64 -28.63 -18.91
C LEU A 537 17.10 -28.42 -19.33
N HIS A 538 17.42 -28.86 -20.55
CA HIS A 538 18.70 -28.54 -21.17
C HIS A 538 18.83 -27.04 -21.46
N ASP A 539 20.07 -26.54 -21.47
CA ASP A 539 20.36 -25.13 -21.67
C ASP A 539 19.85 -24.62 -23.02
N GLU A 540 19.90 -25.45 -24.06
CA GLU A 540 19.38 -25.19 -25.40
C GLU A 540 17.88 -24.91 -25.38
N GLU A 541 17.12 -25.70 -24.61
CA GLU A 541 15.66 -25.55 -24.48
C GLU A 541 15.32 -24.26 -23.73
N VAL A 542 16.03 -23.97 -22.63
CA VAL A 542 15.83 -22.73 -21.87
C VAL A 542 16.21 -21.50 -22.69
N ALA A 543 17.33 -21.55 -23.39
CA ALA A 543 17.77 -20.46 -24.26
C ALA A 543 16.81 -20.24 -25.44
N THR A 544 16.29 -21.30 -26.06
CA THR A 544 15.27 -21.19 -27.11
C THR A 544 13.99 -20.55 -26.58
N ARG A 545 13.60 -20.91 -25.35
CA ARG A 545 12.39 -20.37 -24.72
C ARG A 545 12.53 -18.89 -24.37
N PHE A 546 13.61 -18.46 -23.70
CA PHE A 546 13.70 -17.12 -23.13
C PHE A 546 14.73 -16.18 -23.78
N PHE A 547 15.64 -16.70 -24.60
CA PHE A 547 16.78 -15.94 -25.13
C PHE A 547 16.96 -16.07 -26.65
N PHE A 548 15.93 -16.53 -27.37
CA PHE A 548 15.98 -16.79 -28.82
C PHE A 548 17.19 -17.66 -29.24
N GLY A 549 17.57 -18.63 -28.39
CA GLY A 549 18.69 -19.54 -28.62
C GLY A 549 20.06 -19.02 -28.15
N ASP A 550 20.15 -17.82 -27.58
CA ASP A 550 21.41 -17.28 -27.03
C ASP A 550 21.75 -17.94 -25.68
N ILE A 551 22.47 -19.07 -25.76
CA ILE A 551 22.92 -19.85 -24.60
C ILE A 551 23.90 -19.05 -23.73
N ALA A 552 24.74 -18.21 -24.34
CA ALA A 552 25.77 -17.47 -23.62
C ALA A 552 25.15 -16.40 -22.71
N THR A 553 24.21 -15.61 -23.23
CA THR A 553 23.47 -14.63 -22.44
C THR A 553 22.65 -15.31 -21.34
N MET A 554 21.98 -16.42 -21.67
CA MET A 554 21.21 -17.22 -20.70
C MET A 554 22.08 -17.70 -19.54
N ARG A 555 23.22 -18.34 -19.82
CA ARG A 555 24.15 -18.84 -18.79
C ARG A 555 24.70 -17.72 -17.94
N ALA A 556 25.10 -16.60 -18.55
CA ALA A 556 25.65 -15.46 -17.83
C ALA A 556 24.66 -14.88 -16.81
N LEU A 557 23.39 -14.67 -17.20
CA LEU A 557 22.35 -14.18 -16.29
C LEU A 557 22.01 -15.20 -15.21
N ARG A 558 21.86 -16.49 -15.58
CA ARG A 558 21.60 -17.57 -14.63
C ARG A 558 22.69 -17.66 -13.56
N SER A 559 23.95 -17.63 -13.97
CA SER A 559 25.10 -17.66 -13.05
C SER A 559 25.17 -16.41 -12.19
N GLY A 560 24.95 -15.22 -12.77
CA GLY A 560 24.94 -13.96 -12.02
C GLY A 560 23.90 -13.94 -10.90
N TYR A 561 22.64 -14.36 -11.18
CA TYR A 561 21.60 -14.43 -10.17
C TYR A 561 21.79 -15.57 -9.15
N ALA A 562 22.57 -16.59 -9.50
CA ALA A 562 22.95 -17.67 -8.60
C ALA A 562 24.21 -17.36 -7.76
N GLY A 563 24.92 -16.26 -8.04
CA GLY A 563 26.21 -15.93 -7.39
C GLY A 563 27.33 -16.89 -7.78
N ARG A 564 27.26 -17.48 -8.98
CA ARG A 564 28.29 -18.38 -9.51
C ARG A 564 29.14 -17.66 -10.54
N PRO A 565 30.45 -17.95 -10.65
CA PRO A 565 31.27 -17.47 -11.75
C PRO A 565 30.66 -17.91 -13.09
N ALA A 566 30.70 -17.06 -14.12
CA ALA A 566 30.12 -17.35 -15.43
C ALA A 566 30.72 -18.60 -16.10
N ASP A 567 31.94 -18.99 -15.71
CA ASP A 567 32.70 -20.13 -16.25
C ASP A 567 32.58 -21.42 -15.42
N ALA A 568 31.78 -21.43 -14.35
CA ALA A 568 31.43 -22.68 -13.68
C ALA A 568 30.46 -23.45 -14.58
N GLY A 569 31.01 -24.37 -15.38
CA GLY A 569 30.31 -25.18 -16.38
C GLY A 569 29.07 -25.93 -15.85
N ALA A 570 28.38 -26.57 -16.80
CA ALA A 570 27.16 -27.34 -16.62
C ALA A 570 27.04 -28.02 -15.26
N VAL A 571 25.84 -27.94 -14.68
CA VAL A 571 25.44 -28.64 -13.45
C VAL A 571 26.03 -30.05 -13.45
N ALA A 572 27.02 -30.28 -12.59
CA ALA A 572 27.28 -31.63 -12.12
C ALA A 572 26.06 -32.04 -11.31
N ASP A 573 25.50 -33.19 -11.68
CA ASP A 573 24.36 -33.84 -11.02
C ASP A 573 24.48 -33.77 -9.49
N PRO A 574 23.42 -33.36 -8.77
CA PRO A 574 23.37 -33.62 -7.34
C PRO A 574 23.04 -35.11 -7.15
N THR A 575 23.99 -35.84 -6.55
CA THR A 575 23.74 -37.13 -5.87
C THR A 575 22.69 -36.99 -4.78
#